data_AF-A0A538FNC1-F1
#
_entry.id   AF-A0A538FNC1-F1
#
_cell.length_a   1.000
_cell.length_b   1.000
_cell.length_c   1.000
_cell.angle_alpha   90.00
_cell.angle_beta   90.00
_cell.angle_gamma   90.00
#
_symmetry.space_group_name_H-M   'P 1'
#
loop_
_entity.id
_entity.type
_entity.pdbx_description
1 polymer ?
#
loop_
_entity_poly.entity_id
_entity_poly.type
_entity_poly.pdbx_seq_one_letter_code
_entity_poly.pdbx_strand_id
1 'polypeptide(L)'
;MAASVPRPLVCDLSALGKADLETIDLLARLQLAARRHGRTIRFLHASPALHALIVFAGLDVVLRVEPGREAEEREDPVGVEEERQLDDPAV
;
A
#
# COMPACT_ATOMS: atom_id res chain seq x y z
N MET A 1 4.34 -30.29 25.30
CA MET A 1 3.27 -29.26 25.29
C MET A 1 3.54 -28.33 24.11
N ALA A 2 2.68 -28.28 23.10
CA ALA A 2 2.87 -27.38 21.97
C ALA A 2 2.64 -25.93 22.44
N ALA A 3 3.66 -25.08 22.37
CA ALA A 3 3.49 -23.65 22.62
C ALA A 3 2.65 -23.05 21.49
N SER A 4 1.50 -22.44 21.82
CA SER A 4 0.75 -21.65 20.84
C SER A 4 1.60 -20.47 20.40
N VAL A 5 1.86 -20.34 19.10
CA VAL A 5 2.49 -19.14 18.54
C VAL A 5 1.57 -17.96 18.86
N PRO A 6 2.05 -16.90 19.55
CA PRO A 6 1.22 -15.75 19.83
C PRO A 6 0.81 -15.08 18.51
N ARG A 7 -0.49 -14.90 18.30
CA ARG A 7 -0.99 -14.23 17.10
C ARG A 7 -0.63 -12.74 17.15
N PRO A 8 -0.19 -12.14 16.03
CA PRO A 8 0.02 -10.71 15.97
C PRO A 8 -1.31 -9.96 16.07
N LEU A 9 -1.26 -8.77 16.64
CA LEU A 9 -2.34 -7.79 16.53
C LEU A 9 -2.37 -7.27 15.10
N VAL A 10 -3.56 -7.14 14.52
CA VAL A 10 -3.75 -6.60 13.18
C VAL A 10 -4.39 -5.22 13.30
N CYS A 11 -3.80 -4.24 12.64
CA CYS A 11 -4.31 -2.89 12.54
C CYS A 11 -4.53 -2.56 11.07
N ASP A 12 -5.80 -2.41 10.70
CA ASP A 12 -6.22 -2.02 9.35
C ASP A 12 -6.16 -0.50 9.22
N LEU A 13 -5.42 -0.03 8.21
CA LEU A 13 -5.18 1.39 7.96
C LEU A 13 -6.09 1.96 6.86
N SER A 14 -6.99 1.17 6.28
CA SER A 14 -7.88 1.59 5.19
C SER A 14 -8.81 2.76 5.55
N ALA A 15 -9.14 2.92 6.85
CA ALA A 15 -9.96 4.02 7.34
C ALA A 15 -9.17 5.32 7.62
N LEU A 16 -7.85 5.32 7.46
CA LEU A 16 -7.03 6.52 7.67
C LEU A 16 -7.15 7.45 6.46
N GLY A 17 -7.76 8.62 6.68
CA GLY A 17 -8.01 9.60 5.62
C GLY A 17 -6.78 10.39 5.18
N LYS A 18 -5.85 10.73 6.10
CA LYS A 18 -4.69 11.59 5.81
C LYS A 18 -3.39 10.85 6.10
N ALA A 19 -2.44 10.96 5.18
CA ALA A 19 -1.06 10.55 5.38
C ALA A 19 -0.23 11.75 5.84
N ASP A 20 0.08 11.82 7.13
CA ASP A 20 0.93 12.87 7.71
C ASP A 20 1.86 12.33 8.81
N LEU A 21 2.73 13.21 9.31
CA LEU A 21 3.72 12.85 10.34
C LEU A 21 3.07 12.54 11.69
N GLU A 22 1.89 13.10 11.98
CA GLU A 22 1.14 12.76 13.20
C GLU A 22 0.65 11.31 13.14
N THR A 23 0.13 10.90 11.97
CA THR A 23 -0.22 9.50 11.71
C THR A 23 0.99 8.57 11.87
N ILE A 24 2.16 8.95 11.34
CA ILE A 24 3.40 8.17 11.49
C ILE A 24 3.82 8.06 12.97
N ASP A 25 3.81 9.15 13.72
CA ASP A 25 4.15 9.14 15.16
C ASP A 25 3.20 8.22 15.94
N LEU A 26 1.89 8.27 15.65
CA LEU A 26 0.90 7.40 16.26
C LEU A 26 1.19 5.91 15.99
N LEU A 27 1.46 5.55 14.73
CA LEU A 27 1.78 4.17 14.36
C LEU A 27 3.08 3.68 15.02
N ALA A 28 4.10 4.54 15.10
CA ALA A 28 5.36 4.24 15.78
C ALA A 28 5.16 4.01 17.28
N ARG A 29 4.36 4.85 17.94
CA ARG A 29 4.01 4.68 19.36
C ARG A 29 3.23 3.40 19.61
N LEU A 30 2.27 3.08 18.75
CA LEU A 30 1.48 1.85 18.86
C LEU A 30 2.37 0.60 18.72
N GLN A 31 3.26 0.60 17.73
CA GLN A 31 4.24 -0.49 17.55
C GLN A 31 5.18 -0.62 18.75
N LEU A 32 5.67 0.50 19.29
CA LEU A 32 6.54 0.51 20.46
C LEU A 32 5.80 -0.03 21.71
N ALA A 33 4.55 0.39 21.92
CA ALA A 33 3.72 -0.12 23.01
C ALA A 33 3.52 -1.64 22.90
N ALA A 34 3.14 -2.14 21.72
CA ALA A 34 3.00 -3.58 21.49
C ALA A 34 4.30 -4.33 21.82
N ARG A 35 5.44 -3.85 21.34
CA ARG A 35 6.76 -4.44 21.62
C ARG A 35 7.10 -4.47 23.10
N ARG A 36 6.82 -3.39 23.84
CA ARG A 36 7.04 -3.33 25.31
C ARG A 36 6.18 -4.35 26.06
N HIS A 37 5.06 -4.76 25.48
CA HIS A 37 4.20 -5.83 26.01
C HIS A 37 4.49 -7.22 25.42
N GLY A 38 5.60 -7.40 24.69
CA GLY A 38 5.95 -8.68 24.06
C GLY A 38 4.98 -9.10 22.95
N ARG A 39 4.29 -8.15 22.32
CA ARG A 39 3.35 -8.37 21.21
C ARG A 39 3.92 -7.84 19.90
N THR A 40 3.50 -8.47 18.81
CA THR A 40 3.76 -8.00 17.45
C THR A 40 2.48 -7.39 16.90
N ILE A 41 2.62 -6.27 16.18
CA ILE A 41 1.55 -5.65 15.41
C ILE A 41 1.87 -5.72 13.92
N ARG A 42 0.85 -5.93 13.08
CA ARG A 42 0.93 -5.82 11.62
C ARG A 42 -0.01 -4.72 11.17
N PHE A 43 0.50 -3.83 10.33
CA PHE A 43 -0.27 -2.77 9.70
C PHE A 43 -0.64 -3.19 8.30
N LEU A 44 -1.94 -3.25 8.00
CA LEU A 44 -2.46 -3.68 6.71
C LEU A 44 -3.16 -2.54 6.00
N HIS A 45 -3.25 -2.64 4.67
CA HIS A 45 -3.98 -1.70 3.83
C HIS A 45 -3.53 -0.25 4.01
N ALA A 46 -2.21 -0.04 4.17
CA ALA A 46 -1.65 1.31 4.14
C ALA A 46 -1.92 1.93 2.78
N SER A 47 -2.42 3.18 2.77
CA SER A 47 -2.58 3.92 1.54
C SER A 47 -1.21 4.15 0.87
N PRO A 48 -1.14 4.28 -0.47
CA PRO A 48 0.12 4.55 -1.17
C PRO A 48 0.81 5.80 -0.66
N ALA A 49 0.03 6.86 -0.36
CA ALA A 49 0.55 8.11 0.19
C ALA A 49 1.22 7.91 1.56
N LEU A 50 0.61 7.10 2.44
CA LEU A 50 1.19 6.78 3.74
C LEU A 50 2.46 5.92 3.60
N HIS A 51 2.44 4.92 2.72
CA HIS A 51 3.62 4.11 2.43
C HIS A 51 4.77 4.98 1.88
N ALA A 52 4.49 5.86 0.92
CA ALA A 52 5.47 6.79 0.36
C ALA A 52 6.05 7.73 1.42
N LEU A 53 5.22 8.25 2.34
CA LEU A 53 5.69 9.10 3.43
C LEU A 53 6.59 8.34 4.42
N ILE A 54 6.28 7.07 4.72
CA ILE A 54 7.10 6.20 5.57
C ILE A 54 8.48 5.97 4.93
N VAL A 55 8.52 5.64 3.64
CA VAL A 55 9.76 5.47 2.88
C VAL A 55 10.55 6.78 2.83
N PHE A 56 9.88 7.90 2.53
CA PHE A 56 10.50 9.22 2.52
C PHE A 56 11.13 9.60 3.87
N ALA A 57 10.47 9.25 4.98
CA ALA A 57 10.99 9.47 6.32
C ALA A 57 12.10 8.49 6.72
N GLY A 58 12.45 7.50 5.89
CA GLY A 58 13.43 6.46 6.20
C GLY A 58 12.97 5.49 7.30
N LEU A 59 11.66 5.32 7.46
CA LEU A 59 11.05 4.53 8.52
C LEU A 59 10.50 3.18 8.04
N ASP A 60 10.67 2.81 6.79
CA ASP A 60 10.15 1.57 6.19
C ASP A 60 10.64 0.29 6.90
N VAL A 61 11.90 0.29 7.35
CA VAL A 61 12.48 -0.83 8.11
C VAL A 61 11.91 -0.93 9.53
N VAL A 62 11.45 0.20 10.08
CA VAL A 62 10.89 0.31 11.44
C VAL A 62 9.39 0.04 11.40
N LEU A 63 8.66 0.78 10.57
CA LEU A 63 7.22 0.73 10.36
C LEU A 63 6.92 -0.13 9.13
N ARG A 64 6.95 -1.46 9.33
CA ARG A 64 6.59 -2.40 8.28
C ARG A 64 5.09 -2.36 8.06
N VAL A 65 4.67 -1.68 7.00
CA VAL A 65 3.28 -1.61 6.56
C VAL A 65 3.08 -2.44 5.30
N GLU A 66 1.94 -3.10 5.21
CA GLU A 66 1.54 -3.82 4.00
C GLU A 66 0.63 -2.89 3.17
N PRO A 67 1.07 -2.48 1.97
CA PRO A 67 0.25 -1.63 1.11
C PRO A 67 -1.05 -2.34 0.72
N GLY A 68 -2.13 -1.59 0.58
CA GLY A 68 -3.35 -2.09 -0.05
C GLY A 68 -3.06 -2.51 -1.50
N ARG A 69 -3.69 -3.60 -1.96
CA ARG A 69 -3.65 -3.95 -3.38
C ARG A 69 -4.55 -2.95 -4.10
N GLU A 70 -3.98 -2.09 -4.93
CA GLU A 70 -4.78 -1.33 -5.88
C GLU A 70 -5.25 -2.29 -6.97
N ALA A 71 -6.53 -2.20 -7.36
CA ALA A 71 -6.98 -2.90 -8.55
C ALA A 71 -6.27 -2.22 -9.73
N GLU A 72 -5.43 -2.95 -10.47
CA GLU A 72 -4.93 -2.48 -11.75
C GLU A 72 -6.16 -2.18 -12.62
N GLU A 73 -6.39 -0.90 -12.89
CA GLU A 73 -7.33 -0.50 -13.94
C GLU A 73 -6.74 -1.07 -15.24
N ARG A 74 -7.33 -2.17 -15.71
CA ARG A 74 -7.05 -2.68 -17.06
C ARG A 74 -7.30 -1.52 -18.02
N GLU A 75 -6.23 -0.96 -18.58
CA GLU A 75 -6.35 -0.07 -19.73
C GLU A 75 -7.18 -0.81 -20.80
N ASP A 76 -8.29 -0.21 -21.21
CA ASP A 76 -9.08 -0.70 -22.32
C ASP A 76 -8.15 -0.86 -23.55
N PRO A 77 -8.20 -1.98 -24.28
CA PRO A 77 -7.37 -2.16 -25.46
C PRO A 77 -7.68 -1.04 -26.46
N VAL A 78 -6.69 -0.18 -26.70
CA VAL A 78 -6.75 0.88 -27.71
C VAL A 78 -7.17 0.24 -29.03
N GLY A 79 -8.38 0.56 -29.47
CA GLY A 79 -8.89 0.13 -30.76
C GLY A 79 -7.94 0.62 -31.85
N VAL A 80 -7.26 -0.32 -32.49
CA VAL A 80 -6.46 -0.08 -33.69
C VAL A 80 -7.35 0.56 -34.77
N GLU A 81 -7.03 1.78 -35.17
CA GLU A 81 -7.69 2.42 -36.32
C GLU A 81 -7.29 1.68 -37.60
N GLU A 82 -8.29 1.19 -38.34
CA GLU A 82 -8.07 0.52 -39.62
C GLU A 82 -7.37 1.43 -40.63
N GLU A 83 -6.34 0.89 -41.27
CA GLU A 83 -5.65 1.51 -42.39
C GLU A 83 -6.64 1.76 -43.54
N ARG A 84 -6.82 3.03 -43.90
CA ARG A 84 -7.65 3.42 -45.03
C ARG A 84 -6.89 3.12 -46.32
N GLN A 85 -7.39 2.19 -47.13
CA GLN A 85 -6.89 1.92 -48.49
C GLN A 85 -6.91 3.22 -49.32
N LEU A 86 -5.74 3.69 -49.75
CA LEU A 86 -5.62 4.77 -50.73
C LEU A 86 -5.83 4.16 -52.13
N ASP A 87 -6.94 4.50 -52.77
CA ASP A 87 -7.10 4.26 -54.21
C ASP A 87 -6.18 5.21 -54.99
N ASP A 88 -5.45 4.65 -55.96
CA ASP A 88 -4.54 5.36 -56.85
C ASP A 88 -5.34 6.09 -57.95
N PRO A 89 -5.23 7.41 -58.13
CA PRO A 89 -5.89 8.10 -59.22
C PRO A 89 -5.07 7.96 -60.51
N ALA A 90 -5.65 7.29 -61.51
CA ALA A 90 -5.12 7.27 -62.86
C ALA A 90 -5.31 8.63 -63.55
N VAL A 91 -4.21 9.29 -63.92
CA VAL A 91 -4.08 10.17 -65.11
C VAL A 91 -2.67 10.05 -65.67
#